data_AF-A0A356KLH5-F1
#
_entry.id   AF-A0A356KLH5-F1
#
_cell.length_a   1.000
_cell.length_b   1.000
_cell.length_c   1.000
_cell.angle_alpha   90.00
_cell.angle_beta   90.00
_cell.angle_gamma   90.00
#
_symmetry.space_group_name_H-M   'P 1'
#
loop_
_entity.id
_entity.type
_entity.pdbx_description
1 polymer ?
#
loop_
_entity_poly.entity_id
_entity_poly.type
_entity_poly.pdbx_seq_one_letter_code
_entity_poly.pdbx_strand_id
1 'polypeptide(L)'
;MSDSQQSSDQQQSSEPKAREVEHEVQPDEDLAIIALDYGIKDWKLIWEHEKNADLRAKRPDPHVLYKGDKVWIPEVQPAEHEVELKQEHTFVIYPPRYPIHLEFEENEESKGAIKYELEVDDERYHPSGKEEELRTSNDRKLEVQVPIGRKILVRAWDHGDDQEPSLLEIHPGHLDPADTPEGAHDRLEELGYDCGEDDPATLGEHTKEALKEFQLEHGLEGSGELDQATQQKLVEVYGA
;
A
#
# COMPACT_ATOMS: atom_id res chain seq x y z
N MET A 1 -24.01 -47.37 -14.91
CA MET A 1 -24.68 -46.18 -14.36
C MET A 1 -24.07 -45.95 -13.00
N SER A 2 -23.10 -45.05 -12.95
CA SER A 2 -22.45 -44.63 -11.71
C SER A 2 -22.34 -43.12 -11.80
N ASP A 3 -23.11 -42.45 -10.96
CA ASP A 3 -23.09 -41.01 -10.76
C ASP A 3 -21.71 -40.58 -10.26
N SER A 4 -21.05 -39.69 -10.99
CA SER A 4 -19.93 -38.89 -10.49
C SER A 4 -20.46 -37.50 -10.18
N GLN A 5 -20.49 -37.19 -8.89
CA GLN A 5 -20.83 -35.87 -8.35
C GLN A 5 -19.74 -34.85 -8.70
N GLN A 6 -20.22 -33.69 -9.15
CA GLN A 6 -19.76 -32.32 -8.87
C GLN A 6 -18.27 -32.08 -8.56
N SER A 7 -17.64 -31.29 -9.43
CA SER A 7 -16.78 -30.20 -8.97
C SER A 7 -17.32 -28.92 -9.57
N SER A 8 -17.84 -28.05 -8.70
CA SER A 8 -18.41 -26.75 -9.07
C SER A 8 -17.36 -25.73 -8.68
N ASP A 9 -16.48 -25.36 -9.62
CA ASP A 9 -15.65 -24.16 -9.47
C ASP A 9 -16.56 -22.94 -9.64
N GLN A 10 -17.05 -22.44 -8.52
CA GLN A 10 -17.59 -21.09 -8.46
C GLN A 10 -16.41 -20.13 -8.35
N GLN A 11 -15.93 -19.65 -9.50
CA GLN A 11 -15.28 -18.35 -9.56
C GLN A 11 -16.28 -17.33 -9.02
N GLN A 12 -16.02 -16.80 -7.82
CA GLN A 12 -16.72 -15.63 -7.30
C GLN A 12 -16.36 -14.43 -8.17
N SER A 13 -17.07 -14.28 -9.28
CA SER A 13 -17.31 -13.00 -9.92
C SER A 13 -18.13 -12.18 -8.93
N SER A 14 -17.48 -11.33 -8.13
CA SER A 14 -18.17 -10.35 -7.29
C SER A 14 -18.96 -9.41 -8.19
N GLU A 15 -20.28 -9.36 -8.01
CA GLU A 15 -21.11 -8.34 -8.64
C GLU A 15 -20.62 -6.96 -8.16
N PRO A 16 -20.51 -5.95 -9.05
CA PRO A 16 -20.06 -4.62 -8.64
C PRO A 16 -21.03 -4.07 -7.59
N LYS A 17 -20.47 -3.69 -6.43
CA LYS A 17 -21.20 -3.04 -5.33
C LYS A 17 -21.97 -1.83 -5.88
N ALA A 18 -23.16 -1.56 -5.33
CA ALA A 18 -23.98 -0.42 -5.72
C ALA A 18 -23.17 0.89 -5.66
N ARG A 19 -23.23 1.68 -6.73
CA ARG A 19 -22.56 2.98 -6.83
C ARG A 19 -23.50 4.07 -6.32
N GLU A 20 -22.95 5.10 -5.68
CA GLU A 20 -23.67 6.08 -4.83
C GLU A 20 -23.99 5.56 -3.42
N VAL A 21 -22.93 5.33 -2.63
CA VAL A 21 -23.05 4.83 -1.25
C VAL A 21 -21.96 5.42 -0.34
N GLU A 22 -22.24 5.51 0.95
CA GLU A 22 -21.19 5.72 1.96
C GLU A 22 -20.62 4.36 2.37
N HIS A 23 -19.35 4.16 2.05
CA HIS A 23 -18.59 2.98 2.43
C HIS A 23 -17.88 3.23 3.77
N GLU A 24 -17.96 2.26 4.67
CA GLU A 24 -17.19 2.27 5.92
C GLU A 24 -15.93 1.44 5.73
N VAL A 25 -14.77 2.09 5.85
CA VAL A 25 -13.45 1.46 5.68
C VAL A 25 -13.32 0.27 6.63
N GLN A 26 -12.95 -0.88 6.08
CA GLN A 26 -12.59 -2.09 6.81
C GLN A 26 -11.07 -2.16 7.01
N PRO A 27 -10.57 -3.06 7.88
CA PRO A 27 -9.14 -3.38 7.90
C PRO A 27 -8.65 -3.78 6.51
N ASP A 28 -7.39 -3.47 6.22
CA ASP A 28 -6.70 -3.84 4.97
C ASP A 28 -7.29 -3.16 3.71
N GLU A 29 -7.96 -2.02 3.89
CA GLU A 29 -8.52 -1.21 2.81
C GLU A 29 -7.88 0.17 2.78
N ASP A 30 -7.28 0.49 1.63
CA ASP A 30 -7.00 1.87 1.25
C ASP A 30 -8.01 2.36 0.19
N LEU A 31 -7.90 3.63 -0.21
CA LEU A 31 -8.83 4.18 -1.19
C LEU A 31 -8.71 3.53 -2.58
N ALA A 32 -7.54 3.03 -2.96
CA ALA A 32 -7.32 2.41 -4.26
C ALA A 32 -7.93 1.00 -4.32
N ILE A 33 -7.82 0.22 -3.25
CA ILE A 33 -8.51 -1.06 -3.05
C ILE A 33 -10.03 -0.86 -3.02
N ILE A 34 -10.51 0.15 -2.30
CA ILE A 34 -11.95 0.50 -2.29
C ILE A 34 -12.39 0.86 -3.72
N ALA A 35 -11.65 1.70 -4.44
CA ALA A 35 -12.01 2.06 -5.81
C ALA A 35 -12.09 0.82 -6.72
N LEU A 36 -11.12 -0.09 -6.62
CA LEU A 36 -11.09 -1.36 -7.35
C LEU A 36 -12.35 -2.20 -7.09
N ASP A 37 -12.74 -2.35 -5.82
CA ASP A 37 -13.92 -3.09 -5.38
C ASP A 37 -15.25 -2.55 -5.94
N TYR A 38 -15.36 -1.24 -6.12
CA TYR A 38 -16.52 -0.59 -6.73
C TYR A 38 -16.40 -0.49 -8.28
N GLY A 39 -15.33 -1.04 -8.86
CA GLY A 39 -15.03 -1.01 -10.29
C GLY A 39 -14.76 0.40 -10.82
N ILE A 40 -14.27 1.29 -9.96
CA ILE A 40 -13.84 2.65 -10.29
C ILE A 40 -12.33 2.60 -10.54
N LYS A 41 -11.94 2.79 -11.80
CA LYS A 41 -10.53 2.64 -12.21
C LYS A 41 -9.61 3.74 -11.70
N ASP A 42 -10.14 4.93 -11.41
CA ASP A 42 -9.36 6.05 -10.89
C ASP A 42 -9.90 6.44 -9.52
N TRP A 43 -9.19 6.03 -8.47
CA TRP A 43 -9.54 6.34 -7.09
C TRP A 43 -9.62 7.85 -6.84
N LYS A 44 -8.95 8.68 -7.65
CA LYS A 44 -9.00 10.15 -7.50
C LYS A 44 -10.41 10.71 -7.69
N LEU A 45 -11.23 10.06 -8.51
CA LEU A 45 -12.65 10.42 -8.67
C LEU A 45 -13.42 10.29 -7.36
N ILE A 46 -13.01 9.34 -6.50
CA ILE A 46 -13.55 9.17 -5.16
C ILE A 46 -12.88 10.20 -4.25
N TRP A 47 -11.55 10.24 -4.24
CA TRP A 47 -10.78 11.10 -3.35
C TRP A 47 -11.18 12.54 -3.45
N GLU A 48 -11.24 13.11 -4.65
CA GLU A 48 -11.45 14.53 -4.92
C GLU A 48 -12.92 14.94 -4.83
N HIS A 49 -13.85 13.99 -4.70
CA HIS A 49 -15.28 14.26 -4.61
C HIS A 49 -15.58 15.18 -3.41
N GLU A 50 -16.48 16.14 -3.58
CA GLU A 50 -16.78 17.16 -2.56
C GLU A 50 -17.22 16.55 -1.21
N LYS A 51 -18.00 15.46 -1.26
CA LYS A 51 -18.47 14.72 -0.06
C LYS A 51 -17.35 14.03 0.73
N ASN A 52 -16.16 13.88 0.17
CA ASN A 52 -14.99 13.33 0.87
C ASN A 52 -14.07 14.42 1.45
N ALA A 53 -14.47 15.69 1.44
CA ALA A 53 -13.64 16.77 1.97
C ALA A 53 -13.25 16.57 3.45
N ASP A 54 -14.18 16.10 4.28
CA ASP A 54 -13.91 15.83 5.70
C ASP A 54 -12.94 14.66 5.88
N LEU A 55 -13.07 13.61 5.05
CA LEU A 55 -12.11 12.50 5.03
C LEU A 55 -10.72 12.99 4.65
N ARG A 56 -10.58 13.79 3.58
CA ARG A 56 -9.30 14.35 3.15
C ARG A 56 -8.66 15.28 4.18
N ALA A 57 -9.47 15.98 4.97
CA ALA A 57 -8.98 16.82 6.06
C ALA A 57 -8.46 15.97 7.24
N LYS A 58 -9.11 14.83 7.50
CA LYS A 58 -8.71 13.88 8.55
C LYS A 58 -7.51 13.02 8.14
N ARG A 59 -7.51 12.54 6.90
CA ARG A 59 -6.51 11.66 6.29
C ARG A 59 -5.90 12.42 5.10
N PRO A 60 -4.70 13.00 5.21
CA PRO A 60 -4.10 13.75 4.10
C PRO A 60 -3.59 12.82 2.98
N ASP A 61 -3.32 11.55 3.30
CA ASP A 61 -2.90 10.52 2.35
C ASP A 61 -4.09 9.60 2.01
N PRO A 62 -4.48 9.45 0.72
CA PRO A 62 -5.56 8.55 0.30
C PRO A 62 -5.24 7.07 0.51
N HIS A 63 -3.96 6.71 0.69
CA HIS A 63 -3.53 5.33 0.87
C HIS A 63 -3.47 4.90 2.34
N VAL A 64 -3.74 5.84 3.27
CA VAL A 64 -3.69 5.62 4.71
C VAL A 64 -5.06 5.95 5.30
N LEU A 65 -5.92 4.93 5.37
CA LEU A 65 -7.26 5.01 5.94
C LEU A 65 -7.31 4.20 7.24
N TYR A 66 -8.23 4.55 8.13
CA TYR A 66 -8.45 3.77 9.36
C TYR A 66 -9.83 3.13 9.33
N LYS A 67 -9.93 1.96 9.95
CA LYS A 67 -11.21 1.27 10.15
C LYS A 67 -12.27 2.23 10.72
N GLY A 68 -13.43 2.24 10.10
CA GLY A 68 -14.57 3.08 10.50
C GLY A 68 -14.58 4.47 9.84
N ASP A 69 -13.53 4.86 9.12
CA ASP A 69 -13.57 6.04 8.25
C ASP A 69 -14.69 5.89 7.21
N LYS A 70 -15.27 7.01 6.79
CA LYS A 70 -16.40 7.04 5.85
C LYS A 70 -15.94 7.61 4.52
N VAL A 71 -16.11 6.82 3.46
CA VAL A 71 -15.77 7.18 2.09
C VAL A 71 -17.05 7.22 1.26
N TRP A 72 -17.39 8.39 0.74
CA TRP A 72 -18.45 8.53 -0.24
C TRP A 72 -17.99 8.00 -1.60
N ILE A 73 -18.70 6.99 -2.12
CA ILE A 73 -18.43 6.38 -3.42
C ILE A 73 -19.43 6.94 -4.45
N PRO A 74 -19.00 7.79 -5.40
CA PRO A 74 -19.90 8.39 -6.37
C PRO A 74 -20.38 7.38 -7.42
N GLU A 75 -21.51 7.69 -8.06
CA GLU A 75 -21.83 7.11 -9.36
C GLU A 75 -20.89 7.70 -10.42
N VAL A 76 -20.02 6.88 -10.99
CA VAL A 76 -19.12 7.31 -12.09
C VAL A 76 -19.83 7.08 -13.41
N GLN A 77 -20.26 8.17 -14.04
CA GLN A 77 -20.78 8.11 -15.40
C GLN A 77 -19.64 7.84 -16.39
N PRO A 78 -19.84 6.96 -17.40
CA PRO A 78 -18.88 6.77 -18.47
C PRO A 78 -18.58 8.10 -19.17
N ALA A 79 -17.30 8.36 -19.47
CA ALA A 79 -16.95 9.53 -20.26
C ALA A 79 -17.53 9.41 -21.67
N GLU A 80 -18.29 10.42 -22.09
CA GLU A 80 -18.77 10.52 -23.47
C GLU A 80 -17.74 11.26 -24.32
N HIS A 81 -17.44 10.72 -25.50
CA HIS A 81 -16.51 11.31 -26.44
C HIS A 81 -17.17 11.43 -27.82
N GLU A 82 -17.22 12.64 -28.36
CA GLU A 82 -17.60 12.87 -29.75
C GLU A 82 -16.42 12.49 -30.66
N VAL A 83 -16.67 11.59 -31.62
CA VAL A 83 -15.65 11.11 -32.56
C VAL A 83 -16.13 11.21 -33.99
N GLU A 84 -15.20 11.46 -34.92
CA GLU A 84 -15.51 11.50 -36.34
C GLU A 84 -15.82 10.09 -36.88
N LEU A 85 -16.95 9.97 -37.57
CA LEU A 85 -17.33 8.72 -38.24
C LEU A 85 -16.33 8.38 -39.35
N LYS A 86 -16.06 7.08 -39.55
CA LYS A 86 -15.14 6.54 -40.56
C LYS A 86 -13.65 6.87 -40.32
N GLN A 87 -13.28 7.23 -39.10
CA GLN A 87 -11.88 7.28 -38.66
C GLN A 87 -11.65 6.22 -37.57
N GLU A 88 -10.39 5.79 -37.44
CA GLU A 88 -9.96 4.96 -36.32
C GLU A 88 -9.63 5.86 -35.13
N HIS A 89 -10.14 5.50 -33.95
CA HIS A 89 -9.93 6.23 -32.70
C HIS A 89 -9.37 5.27 -31.66
N THR A 90 -8.31 5.70 -30.95
CA THR A 90 -7.70 4.93 -29.87
C THR A 90 -8.01 5.61 -28.54
N PHE A 91 -8.67 4.90 -27.64
CA PHE A 91 -8.92 5.34 -26.28
C PHE A 91 -7.92 4.66 -25.34
N VAL A 92 -7.15 5.46 -24.60
CA VAL A 92 -6.14 4.97 -23.65
C VAL A 92 -6.54 5.39 -22.25
N ILE A 93 -6.59 4.42 -21.34
CA ILE A 93 -6.78 4.65 -19.91
C ILE A 93 -5.43 4.46 -19.23
N TYR A 94 -5.05 5.43 -18.41
CA TYR A 94 -3.89 5.33 -17.53
C TYR A 94 -4.40 5.05 -16.12
N PRO A 95 -4.57 3.78 -15.72
CA PRO A 95 -4.97 3.50 -14.35
C PRO A 95 -3.90 4.02 -13.38
N PRO A 96 -4.29 4.47 -12.17
CA PRO A 96 -3.36 4.81 -11.12
C PRO A 96 -2.49 3.59 -10.77
N ARG A 97 -1.33 3.88 -10.18
CA ARG A 97 -0.32 2.91 -9.78
C ARG A 97 0.17 3.25 -8.38
N TYR A 98 0.62 2.22 -7.64
CA TYR A 98 1.30 2.44 -6.38
C TYR A 98 2.76 2.81 -6.64
N PRO A 99 3.26 3.93 -6.07
CA PRO A 99 4.70 4.16 -5.96
C PRO A 99 5.27 3.24 -4.89
N ILE A 100 6.22 2.39 -5.26
CA ILE A 100 6.99 1.58 -4.31
C ILE A 100 8.40 2.16 -4.23
N HIS A 101 8.78 2.56 -3.01
CA HIS A 101 10.12 3.03 -2.67
C HIS A 101 10.67 2.13 -1.57
N LEU A 102 11.73 1.38 -1.87
CA LEU A 102 12.43 0.54 -0.89
C LEU A 102 13.91 0.88 -0.92
N GLU A 103 14.53 0.96 0.25
CA GLU A 103 15.97 1.13 0.41
C GLU A 103 16.51 -0.10 1.14
N PHE A 104 17.50 -0.76 0.55
CA PHE A 104 18.11 -1.95 1.13
C PHE A 104 19.40 -1.56 1.84
N GLU A 105 19.51 -1.92 3.12
CA GLU A 105 20.67 -1.59 3.94
C GLU A 105 21.98 -2.13 3.31
N GLU A 106 23.04 -1.32 3.35
CA GLU A 106 24.38 -1.72 2.94
C GLU A 106 25.17 -2.31 4.11
N ASN A 107 25.87 -3.41 3.85
CA ASN A 107 26.84 -3.96 4.78
C ASN A 107 28.11 -4.43 4.03
N GLU A 108 29.10 -4.97 4.74
CA GLU A 108 30.36 -5.37 4.11
C GLU A 108 30.19 -6.44 3.02
N GLU A 109 29.14 -7.26 3.14
CA GLU A 109 28.85 -8.41 2.27
C GLU A 109 27.84 -8.07 1.16
N SER A 110 27.15 -6.93 1.25
CA SER A 110 26.00 -6.56 0.40
C SER A 110 26.18 -5.16 -0.16
N LYS A 111 26.64 -5.06 -1.42
CA LYS A 111 27.00 -3.78 -2.06
C LYS A 111 26.54 -3.72 -3.51
N GLY A 112 26.11 -2.53 -3.93
CA GLY A 112 25.69 -2.24 -5.29
C GLY A 112 24.30 -2.76 -5.62
N ALA A 113 23.94 -2.66 -6.90
CA ALA A 113 22.60 -2.95 -7.39
C ALA A 113 22.18 -4.41 -7.19
N ILE A 114 21.02 -4.59 -6.55
CA ILE A 114 20.42 -5.88 -6.19
C ILE A 114 19.47 -6.30 -7.31
N LYS A 115 19.56 -7.55 -7.74
CA LYS A 115 18.56 -8.15 -8.63
C LYS A 115 17.26 -8.38 -7.86
N TYR A 116 16.14 -8.01 -8.47
CA TYR A 116 14.83 -8.27 -7.87
C TYR A 116 13.79 -8.72 -8.90
N GLU A 117 12.69 -9.26 -8.38
CA GLU A 117 11.47 -9.56 -9.11
C GLU A 117 10.26 -8.98 -8.37
N LEU A 118 9.21 -8.67 -9.12
CA LEU A 118 7.95 -8.14 -8.62
C LEU A 118 6.82 -9.09 -9.01
N GLU A 119 5.92 -9.32 -8.06
CA GLU A 119 4.59 -9.88 -8.30
C GLU A 119 3.53 -8.94 -7.74
N VAL A 120 2.42 -8.82 -8.47
CA VAL A 120 1.21 -8.12 -8.01
C VAL A 120 0.06 -9.10 -8.13
N ASP A 121 -0.65 -9.34 -7.03
CA ASP A 121 -1.74 -10.32 -6.94
C ASP A 121 -1.35 -11.69 -7.54
N ASP A 122 -0.17 -12.19 -7.15
CA ASP A 122 0.42 -13.46 -7.59
C ASP A 122 0.76 -13.54 -9.09
N GLU A 123 0.70 -12.42 -9.83
CA GLU A 123 1.14 -12.33 -11.22
C GLU A 123 2.47 -11.57 -11.34
N ARG A 124 3.44 -12.16 -12.06
CA ARG A 124 4.75 -11.54 -12.29
C ARG A 124 4.58 -10.22 -13.04
N TYR A 125 5.17 -9.16 -12.49
CA TYR A 125 5.08 -7.82 -13.03
C TYR A 125 6.43 -7.31 -13.53
N HIS A 126 6.43 -6.82 -14.78
CA HIS A 126 7.56 -6.14 -15.37
C HIS A 126 7.17 -4.70 -15.75
N PRO A 127 7.81 -3.67 -15.17
CA PRO A 127 7.47 -2.27 -15.43
C PRO A 127 7.55 -1.85 -16.89
N SER A 128 8.47 -2.43 -17.68
CA SER A 128 8.60 -2.12 -19.11
C SER A 128 7.57 -2.83 -20.00
N GLY A 129 6.85 -3.80 -19.44
CA GLY A 129 5.93 -4.69 -20.16
C GLY A 129 6.62 -5.79 -20.95
N LYS A 130 7.91 -6.03 -20.73
CA LYS A 130 8.69 -7.12 -21.34
C LYS A 130 9.31 -7.97 -20.24
N GLU A 131 9.74 -9.19 -20.56
CA GLU A 131 10.53 -9.96 -19.63
C GLU A 131 11.95 -9.39 -19.59
N GLU A 132 12.30 -8.72 -18.48
CA GLU A 132 13.63 -8.19 -18.23
C GLU A 132 14.11 -8.55 -16.82
N GLU A 133 15.42 -8.59 -16.65
CA GLU A 133 16.02 -8.57 -15.32
C GLU A 133 15.88 -7.16 -14.72
N LEU A 134 15.31 -7.08 -13.52
CA LEU A 134 15.18 -5.85 -12.77
C LEU A 134 16.30 -5.76 -11.73
N ARG A 135 16.83 -4.55 -11.58
CA ARG A 135 17.85 -4.23 -10.58
C ARG A 135 17.53 -2.92 -9.90
N THR A 136 17.86 -2.83 -8.61
CA THR A 136 17.85 -1.56 -7.89
C THR A 136 18.92 -0.62 -8.47
N SER A 137 18.90 0.64 -8.04
CA SER A 137 20.02 1.55 -8.31
C SER A 137 21.30 1.07 -7.61
N ASN A 138 22.44 1.67 -7.95
CA ASN A 138 23.71 1.33 -7.30
C ASN A 138 23.76 1.72 -5.81
N ASP A 139 22.95 2.70 -5.40
CA ASP A 139 22.69 3.08 -4.01
C ASP A 139 21.55 2.27 -3.38
N ARG A 140 21.20 1.12 -3.98
CA ARG A 140 20.28 0.12 -3.44
C ARG A 140 18.88 0.63 -3.16
N LYS A 141 18.41 1.55 -4.00
CA LYS A 141 17.04 2.05 -4.00
C LYS A 141 16.24 1.39 -5.11
N LEU A 142 15.07 0.91 -4.75
CA LEU A 142 14.05 0.42 -5.65
C LEU A 142 12.96 1.49 -5.71
N GLU A 143 12.83 2.16 -6.85
CA GLU A 143 11.75 3.12 -7.11
C GLU A 143 10.97 2.63 -8.33
N VAL A 144 9.75 2.16 -8.14
CA VAL A 144 8.94 1.56 -9.21
C VAL A 144 7.46 1.90 -9.05
N GLN A 145 6.75 1.91 -10.17
CA GLN A 145 5.29 2.05 -10.20
C GLN A 145 4.67 0.70 -10.50
N VAL A 146 3.81 0.19 -9.63
CA VAL A 146 3.13 -1.09 -9.83
C VAL A 146 1.62 -0.90 -10.00
N PRO A 147 0.91 -1.78 -10.73
CA PRO A 147 -0.55 -1.79 -10.75
C PRO A 147 -1.12 -1.82 -9.33
N ILE A 148 -2.31 -1.22 -9.17
CA ILE A 148 -3.07 -1.40 -7.93
C ILE A 148 -3.43 -2.88 -7.80
N GLY A 149 -3.01 -3.48 -6.69
CA GLY A 149 -3.32 -4.85 -6.29
C GLY A 149 -3.36 -4.95 -4.76
N ARG A 150 -3.89 -6.06 -4.24
CA ARG A 150 -4.03 -6.33 -2.81
C ARG A 150 -2.76 -6.90 -2.18
N LYS A 151 -1.87 -7.44 -3.01
CA LYS A 151 -0.61 -8.03 -2.59
C LYS A 151 0.48 -7.66 -3.57
N ILE A 152 1.60 -7.17 -3.06
CA ILE A 152 2.81 -6.90 -3.84
C ILE A 152 3.94 -7.69 -3.20
N LEU A 153 4.60 -8.56 -3.96
CA LEU A 153 5.71 -9.35 -3.47
C LEU A 153 7.00 -8.92 -4.18
N VAL A 154 7.99 -8.52 -3.39
CA VAL A 154 9.34 -8.21 -3.85
C VAL A 154 10.25 -9.37 -3.46
N ARG A 155 10.91 -9.98 -4.46
CA ARG A 155 11.97 -10.97 -4.23
C ARG A 155 13.30 -10.34 -4.55
N ALA A 156 14.23 -10.30 -3.60
CA ALA A 156 15.52 -9.64 -3.77
C ALA A 156 16.70 -10.59 -3.48
N TRP A 157 17.64 -10.68 -4.42
CA TRP A 157 18.85 -11.52 -4.32
C TRP A 157 20.04 -10.68 -3.87
N ASP A 158 20.06 -10.31 -2.59
CA ASP A 158 21.08 -9.42 -2.05
C ASP A 158 22.47 -10.07 -1.96
N HIS A 159 22.51 -11.35 -1.59
CA HIS A 159 23.75 -12.12 -1.43
C HIS A 159 24.14 -12.93 -2.68
N GLY A 160 23.59 -12.55 -3.85
CA GLY A 160 23.87 -13.16 -5.15
C GLY A 160 22.80 -14.15 -5.63
N ASP A 161 22.74 -14.34 -6.94
CA ASP A 161 21.70 -15.08 -7.66
C ASP A 161 21.55 -16.57 -7.26
N ASP A 162 22.61 -17.18 -6.73
CA ASP A 162 22.62 -18.59 -6.30
C ASP A 162 22.12 -18.80 -4.86
N GLN A 163 21.85 -17.71 -4.12
CA GLN A 163 21.30 -17.75 -2.76
C GLN A 163 19.77 -17.66 -2.78
N GLU A 164 19.15 -18.04 -1.65
CA GLU A 164 17.71 -17.81 -1.47
C GLU A 164 17.42 -16.30 -1.44
N PRO A 165 16.39 -15.82 -2.16
CA PRO A 165 16.02 -14.41 -2.12
C PRO A 165 15.35 -14.05 -0.79
N SER A 166 15.56 -12.81 -0.36
CA SER A 166 14.70 -12.18 0.64
C SER A 166 13.32 -11.91 0.02
N LEU A 167 12.27 -12.21 0.78
CA LEU A 167 10.88 -12.00 0.38
C LEU A 167 10.28 -10.88 1.23
N LEU A 168 9.80 -9.82 0.57
CA LEU A 168 9.03 -8.76 1.20
C LEU A 168 7.63 -8.73 0.59
N GLU A 169 6.63 -9.06 1.41
CA GLU A 169 5.22 -8.99 1.03
C GLU A 169 4.63 -7.69 1.58
N ILE A 170 4.07 -6.88 0.68
CA ILE A 170 3.44 -5.60 0.99
C ILE A 170 1.95 -5.75 0.72
N HIS A 171 1.14 -5.40 1.72
CA HIS A 171 -0.30 -5.35 1.65
C HIS A 171 -0.77 -3.89 1.69
N PRO A 172 -1.08 -3.27 0.53
CA PRO A 172 -1.59 -1.91 0.52
C PRO A 172 -2.85 -1.76 1.38
N GLY A 173 -2.88 -0.71 2.22
CA GLY A 173 -3.96 -0.46 3.17
C GLY A 173 -3.92 -1.26 4.47
N HIS A 174 -2.89 -2.10 4.68
CA HIS A 174 -2.72 -2.85 5.93
C HIS A 174 -2.14 -1.99 7.07
N LEU A 175 -1.37 -0.95 6.72
CA LEU A 175 -0.72 -0.11 7.72
C LEU A 175 -1.69 0.96 8.23
N ASP A 176 -2.00 0.88 9.53
CA ASP A 176 -2.82 1.89 10.19
C ASP A 176 -2.12 3.27 10.19
N PRO A 177 -2.87 4.38 10.30
CA PRO A 177 -2.27 5.71 10.27
C PRO A 177 -1.31 5.95 11.44
N ALA A 178 -0.21 6.67 11.20
CA ALA A 178 0.79 6.96 12.23
C ALA A 178 0.25 7.79 13.42
N ASP A 179 -0.95 8.36 13.32
CA ASP A 179 -1.64 9.06 14.41
C ASP A 179 -2.48 8.15 15.33
N THR A 180 -2.51 6.84 15.07
CA THR A 180 -3.13 5.83 15.93
C THR A 180 -2.06 5.05 16.71
N PRO A 181 -2.40 4.47 17.88
CA PRO A 181 -1.50 3.58 18.61
C PRO A 181 -0.97 2.43 17.76
N GLU A 182 -1.83 1.77 17.01
CA GLU A 182 -1.48 0.61 16.16
C GLU A 182 -0.50 1.02 15.06
N GLY A 183 -0.80 2.10 14.33
CA GLY A 183 0.06 2.57 13.26
C GLY A 183 1.42 3.08 13.76
N ALA A 184 1.49 3.63 14.97
CA ALA A 184 2.77 3.99 15.58
C ALA A 184 3.55 2.76 16.05
N HIS A 185 2.88 1.81 16.70
CA HIS A 185 3.45 0.56 17.17
C HIS A 185 4.09 -0.23 16.01
N ASP A 186 3.34 -0.49 14.94
CA ASP A 186 3.81 -1.29 13.81
C ASP A 186 5.01 -0.64 13.11
N ARG A 187 5.00 0.68 12.94
CA ARG A 187 6.15 1.41 12.38
C ARG A 187 7.38 1.31 13.28
N LEU A 188 7.22 1.35 14.61
CA LEU A 188 8.35 1.24 15.54
C LEU A 188 8.99 -0.15 15.48
N GLU A 189 8.18 -1.21 15.54
CA GLU A 189 8.65 -2.60 15.43
C GLU A 189 9.39 -2.85 14.11
N GLU A 190 8.84 -2.39 12.99
CA GLU A 190 9.46 -2.54 11.68
C GLU A 190 10.73 -1.67 11.51
N LEU A 191 10.86 -0.58 12.27
CA LEU A 191 12.10 0.18 12.38
C LEU A 191 13.10 -0.43 13.38
N GLY A 192 12.75 -1.52 14.05
CA GLY A 192 13.61 -2.24 14.98
C GLY A 192 13.55 -1.76 16.44
N TYR A 193 12.57 -0.93 16.80
CA TYR A 193 12.33 -0.52 18.18
C TYR A 193 11.40 -1.54 18.87
N ASP A 194 11.91 -2.17 19.93
CA ASP A 194 11.20 -3.20 20.71
C ASP A 194 10.03 -2.59 21.50
N CYS A 195 8.80 -2.86 21.06
CA CYS A 195 7.57 -2.47 21.73
C CYS A 195 7.04 -3.57 22.68
N GLY A 196 7.77 -4.68 22.83
CA GLY A 196 7.47 -5.74 23.79
C GLY A 196 6.18 -6.52 23.52
N GLU A 197 5.50 -6.95 24.60
CA GLU A 197 4.21 -7.67 24.53
C GLU A 197 3.00 -6.74 24.77
N ASP A 198 3.19 -5.42 24.60
CA ASP A 198 2.11 -4.45 24.76
C ASP A 198 1.00 -4.69 23.72
N ASP A 199 -0.25 -4.38 24.09
CA ASP A 199 -1.37 -4.40 23.14
C ASP A 199 -1.19 -3.25 22.13
N PRO A 200 -1.02 -3.53 20.82
CA PRO A 200 -0.78 -2.49 19.81
C PRO A 200 -1.89 -1.44 19.75
N ALA A 201 -3.11 -1.78 20.16
CA ALA A 201 -4.23 -0.83 20.26
C ALA A 201 -4.05 0.21 21.40
N THR A 202 -2.98 0.09 22.18
CA THR A 202 -2.66 0.97 23.30
C THR A 202 -1.19 1.37 23.28
N LEU A 203 -0.90 2.61 23.68
CA LEU A 203 0.49 3.03 23.93
C LEU A 203 0.89 2.54 25.34
N GLY A 204 1.28 1.27 25.42
CA GLY A 204 1.76 0.63 26.64
C GLY A 204 3.10 1.18 27.13
N GLU A 205 3.65 0.61 28.20
CA GLU A 205 4.90 1.10 28.78
C GLU A 205 6.09 0.88 27.83
N HIS A 206 6.18 -0.28 27.19
CA HIS A 206 7.24 -0.61 26.24
C HIS A 206 7.12 0.21 24.97
N THR A 207 5.91 0.35 24.39
CA THR A 207 5.71 1.22 23.22
C THR A 207 6.10 2.68 23.51
N LYS A 208 5.86 3.18 24.73
CA LYS A 208 6.29 4.53 25.13
C LYS A 208 7.80 4.65 25.30
N GLU A 209 8.47 3.60 25.76
CA GLU A 209 9.93 3.54 25.82
C GLU A 209 10.52 3.53 24.40
N ALA A 210 9.97 2.73 23.49
CA ALA A 210 10.32 2.72 22.08
C ALA A 210 10.11 4.08 21.41
N LEU A 211 8.97 4.73 21.63
CA LEU A 211 8.71 6.11 21.16
C LEU A 211 9.77 7.08 21.67
N LYS A 212 10.16 6.97 22.93
CA LYS A 212 11.17 7.84 23.53
C LYS A 212 12.55 7.62 22.92
N GLU A 213 12.92 6.38 22.65
CA GLU A 213 14.18 6.05 21.98
C GLU A 213 14.19 6.60 20.55
N PHE A 214 13.14 6.30 19.77
CA PHE A 214 12.94 6.83 18.43
C PHE A 214 13.02 8.37 18.39
N GLN A 215 12.31 9.04 19.30
CA GLN A 215 12.33 10.50 19.42
C GLN A 215 13.74 11.02 19.66
N LEU A 216 14.48 10.46 20.62
CA LEU A 216 15.83 10.93 20.96
C LEU A 216 16.82 10.71 19.81
N GLU A 217 16.75 9.56 19.15
CA GLU A 217 17.61 9.23 18.01
C GLU A 217 17.38 10.18 16.82
N HIS A 218 16.13 10.58 16.62
CA HIS A 218 15.72 11.48 15.54
C HIS A 218 15.70 12.96 15.92
N GLY A 219 16.26 13.32 17.09
CA GLY A 219 16.44 14.70 17.54
C GLY A 219 15.17 15.42 18.03
N LEU A 220 14.14 14.66 18.41
CA LEU A 220 12.93 15.14 19.08
C LEU A 220 13.09 15.13 20.61
N GLU A 221 12.12 15.71 21.31
CA GLU A 221 12.03 15.57 22.76
C GLU A 221 11.59 14.14 23.10
N GLY A 222 12.39 13.41 23.90
CA GLY A 222 12.10 12.04 24.36
C GLY A 222 11.00 11.99 25.42
N SER A 223 9.79 12.43 25.07
CA SER A 223 8.61 12.47 25.91
C SER A 223 7.94 11.10 26.06
N GLY A 224 8.09 10.23 25.05
CA GLY A 224 7.34 8.98 24.91
C GLY A 224 5.89 9.16 24.46
N GLU A 225 5.49 10.38 24.09
CA GLU A 225 4.13 10.69 23.64
C GLU A 225 4.03 10.67 22.10
N LEU A 226 2.94 10.13 21.56
CA LEU A 226 2.65 10.13 20.11
C LEU A 226 2.10 11.50 19.67
N ASP A 227 2.90 12.55 19.83
CA ASP A 227 2.55 13.90 19.41
C ASP A 227 2.70 14.12 17.90
N GLN A 228 2.23 15.27 17.41
CA GLN A 228 2.27 15.58 15.97
C GLN A 228 3.69 15.53 15.38
N ALA A 229 4.71 15.93 16.14
CA ALA A 229 6.09 15.90 15.67
C ALA A 229 6.58 14.46 15.52
N THR A 230 6.24 13.60 16.47
CA THR A 230 6.55 12.17 16.46
C THR A 230 5.84 11.46 15.32
N GLN A 231 4.53 11.72 15.13
CA GLN A 231 3.74 11.17 14.02
C GLN A 231 4.35 11.54 12.66
N GLN A 232 4.71 12.81 12.46
CA GLN A 232 5.35 13.26 11.23
C GLN A 232 6.70 12.58 11.01
N LYS A 233 7.47 12.38 12.08
CA LYS A 233 8.78 11.75 11.98
C LYS A 233 8.67 10.26 11.67
N LEU A 234 7.70 9.55 12.23
CA LEU A 234 7.41 8.15 11.88
C LEU A 234 7.07 8.03 10.39
N VAL A 235 6.23 8.91 9.86
CA VAL A 235 5.91 8.95 8.42
C VAL A 235 7.13 9.33 7.56
N GLU A 236 7.99 10.23 8.04
CA GLU A 236 9.22 10.62 7.32
C GLU A 236 10.21 9.46 7.22
N VAL A 237 10.37 8.68 8.29
CA VAL A 237 11.39 7.62 8.39
C VAL A 237 10.91 6.30 7.81
N TYR A 238 9.70 5.87 8.14
CA TYR A 238 9.15 4.60 7.68
C TYR A 238 8.35 4.73 6.39
N GLY A 239 7.57 5.80 6.27
CA GLY A 239 6.60 6.00 5.20
C GLY A 239 5.15 6.09 5.70
N ALA A 240 4.30 6.52 4.77
CA ALA A 240 2.85 6.57 4.94
C ALA A 240 2.26 5.17 4.79
#